data_AF-A0A820K0J2-F1
#
_entry.id   AF-A0A820K0J2-F1
#
_cell.length_a   1.000
_cell.length_b   1.000
_cell.length_c   1.000
_cell.angle_alpha   90.00
_cell.angle_beta   90.00
_cell.angle_gamma   90.00
#
_symmetry.space_group_name_H-M   'P 1'
#
loop_
_entity.id
_entity.type
_entity.pdbx_description
1 polymer ?
#
loop_
_entity_poly.entity_id
_entity_poly.type
_entity_poly.pdbx_seq_one_letter_code
_entity_poly.pdbx_strand_id
1 'polypeptide(L)'
;MFTWQAGSASHEFVCRDISHESIKVSDDGISAVGVSIKQVLRDMNLEYCIMGKQESDNIITTRTNFHVDSETDGRDVWLDLVEDGRLTELKTARATTLQSASCVCITTTVESKSIKASEFVLAWHMPEIKFGLGQKIYSKWYTRLFDKATLTGSTLCIYAMKNRIKWEDAIAKWQQPILDDTTTPDWYKSALFNETYF
;
A
#
# COMPACT_ATOMS: atom_id res chain seq x y z
N MET A 1 9.01 8.68 -0.67
CA MET A 1 9.11 7.25 -1.08
C MET A 1 8.30 6.41 -0.10
N PHE A 2 7.65 5.35 -0.59
CA PHE A 2 7.01 4.31 0.20
C PHE A 2 7.59 2.95 -0.20
N THR A 3 8.22 2.25 0.75
CA THR A 3 8.78 0.90 0.61
C THR A 3 7.88 -0.14 1.25
N TRP A 4 7.88 -1.37 0.72
CA TRP A 4 7.21 -2.51 1.34
C TRP A 4 7.94 -3.80 1.01
N GLN A 5 8.09 -4.65 2.02
CA GLN A 5 8.74 -5.94 1.89
C GLN A 5 7.73 -7.01 1.44
N ALA A 6 8.17 -7.94 0.60
CA ALA A 6 7.48 -9.20 0.42
C ALA A 6 7.54 -10.03 1.72
N GLY A 7 6.67 -11.03 1.82
CA GLY A 7 6.58 -11.90 2.98
C GLY A 7 5.35 -11.65 3.83
N SER A 8 5.40 -12.19 5.04
CA SER A 8 4.47 -11.90 6.12
C SER A 8 5.28 -11.26 7.24
N ALA A 9 4.67 -10.36 8.02
CA ALA A 9 5.33 -9.76 9.19
C ALA A 9 5.72 -10.78 10.29
N SER A 10 5.45 -12.07 10.09
CA SER A 10 5.85 -13.15 10.98
C SER A 10 7.00 -13.97 10.38
N HIS A 11 8.05 -14.16 11.18
CA HIS A 11 9.15 -15.07 10.86
C HIS A 11 8.70 -16.53 10.76
N GLU A 12 7.53 -16.88 11.30
CA GLU A 12 6.98 -18.23 11.24
C GLU A 12 6.36 -18.57 9.88
N PHE A 13 5.94 -17.57 9.10
CA PHE A 13 5.28 -17.82 7.82
C PHE A 13 6.14 -17.38 6.65
N VAL A 14 6.67 -18.40 5.99
CA VAL A 14 7.42 -18.27 4.74
C VAL A 14 6.43 -18.10 3.58
N CYS A 15 6.55 -16.98 2.89
CA CYS A 15 5.85 -16.78 1.62
C CYS A 15 6.61 -17.45 0.48
N ARG A 16 5.88 -17.97 -0.50
CA ARG A 16 6.43 -18.60 -1.72
C ARG A 16 5.95 -17.84 -2.96
N ASP A 17 6.55 -18.17 -4.10
CA ASP A 17 6.17 -17.64 -5.42
C ASP A 17 6.12 -16.11 -5.46
N ILE A 18 7.07 -15.48 -4.78
CA ILE A 18 7.17 -14.03 -4.67
C ILE A 18 7.51 -13.45 -6.05
N SER A 19 6.72 -12.49 -6.50
CA SER A 19 6.97 -11.72 -7.71
C SER A 19 6.64 -10.25 -7.49
N HIS A 20 7.46 -9.39 -8.09
CA HIS A 20 7.34 -7.94 -8.01
C HIS A 20 7.11 -7.41 -9.42
N GLU A 21 6.13 -6.53 -9.58
CA GLU A 21 5.75 -5.98 -10.88
C GLU A 21 5.46 -4.48 -10.74
N SER A 22 6.07 -3.65 -11.59
CA SER A 22 5.69 -2.25 -11.75
C SER A 22 4.35 -2.19 -12.49
N ILE A 23 3.39 -1.44 -11.97
CA ILE A 23 2.04 -1.33 -12.55
C ILE A 23 1.70 0.14 -12.76
N LYS A 24 1.09 0.44 -13.90
CA LYS A 24 0.43 1.72 -14.18
C LYS A 24 -1.03 1.46 -14.49
N VAL A 25 -1.93 2.13 -13.78
CA VAL A 25 -3.38 2.00 -13.96
C VAL A 25 -3.98 3.38 -14.19
N SER A 26 -4.95 3.45 -15.09
CA SER A 26 -5.79 4.62 -15.28
C SER A 26 -7.25 4.18 -15.35
N ASP A 27 -8.10 4.76 -14.49
CA ASP A 27 -9.51 4.42 -14.41
C ASP A 27 -10.32 5.64 -13.91
N ASP A 28 -11.33 6.03 -14.70
CA ASP A 28 -12.28 7.12 -14.39
C ASP A 28 -11.60 8.42 -13.93
N GLY A 29 -10.62 8.90 -14.71
CA GLY A 29 -9.90 10.14 -14.42
C GLY A 29 -8.82 10.04 -13.34
N ILE A 30 -8.67 8.90 -12.66
CA ILE A 30 -7.52 8.64 -11.78
C ILE A 30 -6.45 7.90 -12.57
N SER A 31 -5.22 8.42 -12.55
CA SER A 31 -4.04 7.68 -12.99
C SER A 31 -3.13 7.45 -11.79
N ALA A 32 -2.54 6.27 -11.71
CA ALA A 32 -1.65 5.89 -10.63
C ALA A 32 -0.54 4.97 -11.14
N VAL A 33 0.64 5.11 -10.55
CA VAL A 33 1.81 4.28 -10.84
C VAL A 33 2.28 3.67 -9.53
N GLY A 34 2.64 2.39 -9.57
CA GLY A 34 2.93 1.65 -8.38
C GLY A 34 3.52 0.29 -8.64
N VAL A 35 3.36 -0.57 -7.66
CA VAL A 35 4.11 -1.79 -7.52
C VAL A 35 3.18 -2.86 -6.94
N SER A 36 3.17 -4.04 -7.53
CA SER A 36 2.46 -5.22 -7.03
C SER A 36 3.47 -6.26 -6.57
N ILE A 37 3.24 -6.81 -5.38
CA ILE A 37 4.02 -7.87 -4.77
C ILE A 37 3.07 -9.05 -4.58
N LYS A 38 3.11 -10.00 -5.51
CA LYS A 38 2.29 -11.22 -5.48
C LYS A 38 3.07 -12.34 -4.83
N GLN A 39 2.42 -13.10 -3.96
CA GLN A 39 3.01 -14.16 -3.18
C GLN A 39 1.96 -15.15 -2.68
N VAL A 40 2.40 -16.31 -2.23
CA VAL A 40 1.55 -17.35 -1.62
C VAL A 40 1.88 -17.46 -0.14
N LEU A 41 0.89 -17.16 0.70
CA LEU A 41 0.95 -17.28 2.17
C LEU A 41 0.01 -18.38 2.64
N ARG A 42 0.53 -19.48 3.20
CA ARG A 42 -0.27 -20.62 3.68
C ARG A 42 -1.27 -21.16 2.62
N ASP A 43 -0.76 -21.33 1.40
CA ASP A 43 -1.53 -21.78 0.22
C ASP A 43 -2.72 -20.87 -0.11
N MET A 44 -2.66 -19.59 0.27
CA MET A 44 -3.60 -18.56 -0.13
C MET A 44 -2.85 -17.47 -0.89
N ASN A 45 -3.42 -17.03 -2.01
CA ASN A 45 -2.87 -15.93 -2.77
C ASN A 45 -2.97 -14.63 -1.98
N LEU A 46 -1.85 -13.90 -1.94
CA LEU A 46 -1.72 -12.60 -1.31
C LEU A 46 -1.01 -11.68 -2.28
N GLU A 47 -1.62 -10.53 -2.53
CA GLU A 47 -1.01 -9.44 -3.29
C GLU A 47 -0.97 -8.19 -2.42
N TYR A 48 0.22 -7.65 -2.17
CA TYR A 48 0.35 -6.28 -1.70
C TYR A 48 0.48 -5.37 -2.92
N CYS A 49 -0.24 -4.25 -2.92
CA CYS A 49 -0.13 -3.24 -3.95
C CYS A 49 0.09 -1.87 -3.31
N ILE A 50 1.16 -1.18 -3.71
CA ILE A 50 1.43 0.20 -3.32
C ILE A 50 1.32 1.05 -4.57
N MET A 51 0.59 2.15 -4.52
CA MET A 51 0.48 3.07 -5.65
C MET A 51 0.62 4.51 -5.20
N GLY A 52 1.31 5.31 -6.02
CA GLY A 52 1.27 6.76 -5.95
C GLY A 52 0.28 7.30 -6.97
N LYS A 53 -0.51 8.31 -6.59
CA LYS A 53 -1.43 8.97 -7.52
C LYS A 53 -0.68 9.92 -8.45
N GLN A 54 -0.82 9.71 -9.75
CA GLN A 54 -0.21 10.53 -10.78
C GLN A 54 -0.97 11.85 -10.90
N GLU A 55 -0.25 12.95 -10.75
CA GLU A 55 -0.74 14.31 -10.96
C GLU A 55 0.09 14.97 -12.09
N SER A 56 -0.33 16.14 -12.56
CA SER A 56 0.33 16.83 -13.69
C SER A 56 1.72 17.37 -13.36
N ASP A 57 2.03 17.54 -12.07
CA ASP A 57 3.21 18.20 -11.55
C ASP A 57 4.11 17.27 -10.71
N ASN A 58 3.85 15.96 -10.79
CA ASN A 58 4.64 14.95 -10.11
C ASN A 58 5.21 13.91 -11.09
N ILE A 59 6.33 13.33 -10.69
CA ILE A 59 6.98 12.23 -11.39
C ILE A 59 6.95 11.05 -10.45
N ILE A 60 6.40 9.93 -10.92
CA ILE A 60 6.35 8.69 -10.14
C ILE A 60 7.33 7.70 -10.73
N THR A 61 8.22 7.20 -9.87
CA THR A 61 9.20 6.16 -10.20
C THR A 61 9.05 4.99 -9.26
N THR A 62 9.45 3.81 -9.71
CA THR A 62 9.28 2.56 -8.97
C THR A 62 10.55 1.75 -9.03
N ARG A 63 10.86 1.06 -7.94
CA ARG A 63 11.89 0.03 -7.93
C ARG A 63 11.28 -1.28 -7.47
N THR A 64 11.45 -2.30 -8.29
CA THR A 64 11.01 -3.65 -8.00
C THR A 64 12.18 -4.47 -7.49
N ASN A 65 11.91 -5.37 -6.54
CA ASN A 65 12.81 -6.45 -6.16
C ASN A 65 14.22 -5.97 -5.77
N PHE A 66 14.32 -5.09 -4.78
CA PHE A 66 15.59 -4.83 -4.08
C PHE A 66 15.69 -5.72 -2.84
N HIS A 67 16.91 -6.08 -2.46
CA HIS A 67 17.16 -7.00 -1.35
C HIS A 67 17.38 -6.22 -0.05
N VAL A 68 16.85 -6.75 1.05
CA VAL A 68 16.97 -6.17 2.40
C VAL A 68 17.52 -7.23 3.35
N ASP A 69 18.61 -7.87 2.93
CA ASP A 69 19.33 -8.85 3.74
C ASP A 69 20.60 -8.23 4.36
N SER A 70 21.28 -9.01 5.20
CA SER A 70 22.50 -8.58 5.88
C SER A 70 23.67 -8.23 4.96
N GLU A 71 23.61 -8.63 3.68
CA GLU A 71 24.68 -8.38 2.71
C GLU A 71 24.41 -7.14 1.85
N THR A 72 23.14 -6.84 1.59
CA THR A 72 22.72 -5.82 0.61
C THR A 72 22.16 -4.54 1.20
N ASP A 73 21.92 -4.47 2.52
CA ASP A 73 21.55 -3.30 3.37
C ASP A 73 20.52 -2.28 2.83
N GLY A 74 19.94 -2.51 1.64
CA GLY A 74 19.08 -1.59 0.90
C GLY A 74 19.77 -0.32 0.40
N ARG A 75 21.10 -0.19 0.50
CA ARG A 75 21.81 1.06 0.18
C ARG A 75 21.75 1.44 -1.29
N ASP A 76 21.60 0.46 -2.18
CA ASP A 76 21.44 0.69 -3.62
C ASP A 76 20.24 1.59 -3.95
N VAL A 77 19.10 1.37 -3.29
CA VAL A 77 17.90 2.22 -3.41
C VAL A 77 18.17 3.64 -2.91
N TRP A 78 18.92 3.76 -1.81
CA TRP A 78 19.24 5.06 -1.23
C TRP A 78 20.21 5.86 -2.11
N LEU A 79 21.23 5.20 -2.67
CA LEU A 79 22.21 5.86 -3.54
C LEU A 79 21.56 6.38 -4.83
N ASP A 80 20.62 5.63 -5.41
CA ASP A 80 19.81 6.05 -6.56
C ASP A 80 19.02 7.33 -6.25
N LEU A 81 18.32 7.36 -5.11
CA LEU A 81 17.55 8.54 -4.67
C LEU A 81 18.40 9.77 -4.38
N VAL A 82 19.62 9.60 -3.89
CA VAL A 82 20.50 10.73 -3.55
C VAL A 82 20.94 11.50 -4.81
N GLU A 83 20.98 10.83 -5.97
CA GLU A 83 21.45 11.45 -7.22
C GLU A 83 20.49 12.51 -7.74
N ASP A 84 19.19 12.20 -7.85
CA ASP A 84 18.20 13.10 -8.45
C ASP A 84 16.81 13.08 -7.78
N GLY A 85 16.67 12.37 -6.66
CA GLY A 85 15.40 12.20 -5.94
C GLY A 85 14.43 11.24 -6.61
N ARG A 86 14.88 10.42 -7.57
CA ARG A 86 14.07 9.46 -8.33
C ARG A 86 14.65 8.06 -8.20
N LEU A 87 13.85 7.07 -8.62
CA LEU A 87 14.28 5.68 -8.69
C LEU A 87 14.46 5.29 -10.15
N THR A 88 15.59 4.66 -10.43
CA THR A 88 15.83 4.02 -11.71
C THR A 88 15.13 2.65 -11.70
N GLU A 89 14.25 2.43 -12.68
CA GLU A 89 13.60 1.12 -12.82
C GLU A 89 14.62 0.08 -13.27
N LEU A 90 15.11 -0.70 -12.32
CA LEU A 90 15.82 -1.93 -12.61
C LEU A 90 14.80 -3.04 -12.76
N LYS A 91 14.66 -3.57 -13.99
CA LYS A 91 13.89 -4.79 -14.24
C LYS A 91 14.71 -5.98 -13.78
N THR A 92 14.77 -6.19 -12.47
CA THR A 92 15.51 -7.33 -11.92
C THR A 92 14.75 -8.61 -12.25
N ALA A 93 15.40 -9.56 -12.91
CA ALA A 93 14.85 -10.88 -13.17
C ALA A 93 14.54 -11.59 -11.83
N ARG A 94 13.35 -12.20 -11.74
CA ARG A 94 12.84 -13.12 -10.69
C ARG A 94 13.53 -13.08 -9.32
N ALA A 95 12.79 -12.67 -8.29
CA ALA A 95 13.20 -12.79 -6.89
C ALA A 95 13.63 -14.24 -6.56
N THR A 96 14.91 -14.43 -6.25
CA THR A 96 15.48 -15.73 -5.82
C THR A 96 15.54 -15.86 -4.29
N THR A 97 15.25 -14.79 -3.55
CA THR A 97 15.43 -14.74 -2.08
C THR A 97 14.16 -14.34 -1.34
N LEU A 98 14.02 -14.83 -0.10
CA LEU A 98 12.88 -14.59 0.79
C LEU A 98 12.77 -13.15 1.35
N GLN A 99 13.78 -12.30 1.17
CA GLN A 99 13.85 -10.94 1.72
C GLN A 99 13.93 -9.86 0.64
N SER A 100 12.99 -9.88 -0.31
CA SER A 100 12.86 -8.86 -1.34
C SER A 100 11.82 -7.80 -0.97
N ALA A 101 12.01 -6.58 -1.47
CA ALA A 101 11.11 -5.44 -1.28
C ALA A 101 10.91 -4.66 -2.58
N SER A 102 9.87 -3.83 -2.60
CA SER A 102 9.62 -2.86 -3.66
C SER A 102 9.34 -1.48 -3.08
N CYS A 103 9.48 -0.45 -3.90
CA CYS A 103 9.12 0.89 -3.51
C CYS A 103 8.55 1.74 -4.65
N VAL A 104 7.80 2.77 -4.24
CA VAL A 104 7.23 3.81 -5.09
C VAL A 104 7.75 5.16 -4.59
N CYS A 105 8.29 5.97 -5.48
CA CYS A 105 8.74 7.33 -5.18
C CYS A 105 7.92 8.33 -5.99
N ILE A 106 7.42 9.38 -5.31
CA ILE A 106 6.80 10.54 -5.94
C ILE A 106 7.78 11.69 -5.73
N THR A 107 8.19 12.30 -6.84
CA THR A 107 9.04 13.49 -6.88
C THR A 107 8.19 14.65 -7.36
N THR A 108 8.16 15.75 -6.60
CA THR A 108 7.47 16.99 -6.99
C THR A 108 8.29 18.21 -6.59
N THR A 109 8.20 19.26 -7.38
CA THR A 109 8.79 20.56 -7.05
C THR A 109 7.76 21.39 -6.29
N VAL A 110 8.14 21.89 -5.12
CA VAL A 110 7.27 22.77 -4.30
C VAL A 110 7.77 24.20 -4.45
N GLU A 111 6.93 25.07 -5.00
CA GLU A 111 7.26 26.49 -5.15
C GLU A 111 7.35 27.19 -3.79
N SER A 112 8.13 28.26 -3.72
CA SER A 112 8.25 29.06 -2.50
C SER A 112 6.88 29.53 -2.01
N LYS A 113 6.61 29.34 -0.71
CA LYS A 113 5.33 29.66 -0.05
C LYS A 113 4.11 28.92 -0.61
N SER A 114 4.31 27.78 -1.28
CA SER A 114 3.24 26.90 -1.74
C SER A 114 3.12 25.64 -0.87
N ILE A 115 1.96 24.99 -0.95
CA ILE A 115 1.68 23.69 -0.33
C ILE A 115 1.34 22.71 -1.44
N LYS A 116 1.94 21.53 -1.42
CA LYS A 116 1.58 20.40 -2.28
C LYS A 116 1.32 19.17 -1.43
N ALA A 117 0.40 18.34 -1.90
CA ALA A 117 0.10 17.04 -1.32
C ALA A 117 0.42 15.96 -2.34
N SER A 118 0.89 14.80 -1.87
CA SER A 118 1.08 13.62 -2.69
C SER A 118 0.36 12.46 -2.02
N GLU A 119 -0.34 11.67 -2.82
CA GLU A 119 -1.20 10.60 -2.32
C GLU A 119 -0.58 9.23 -2.62
N PHE A 120 -0.43 8.43 -1.58
CA PHE A 120 -0.08 7.01 -1.69
C PHE A 120 -1.22 6.15 -1.16
N VAL A 121 -1.37 4.96 -1.73
CA VAL A 121 -2.29 3.93 -1.23
C VAL A 121 -1.56 2.60 -1.12
N LEU A 122 -1.79 1.91 -0.02
CA LEU A 122 -1.46 0.50 0.17
C LEU A 122 -2.75 -0.32 0.20
N ALA A 123 -2.80 -1.39 -0.57
CA ALA A 123 -3.85 -2.39 -0.49
C ALA A 123 -3.27 -3.80 -0.33
N TRP A 124 -3.95 -4.63 0.46
CA TRP A 124 -3.67 -6.07 0.57
C TRP A 124 -4.86 -6.85 -0.01
N HIS A 125 -4.65 -7.49 -1.14
CA HIS A 125 -5.62 -8.38 -1.75
C HIS A 125 -5.31 -9.82 -1.36
N MET A 126 -6.07 -10.34 -0.40
CA MET A 126 -6.00 -11.73 0.06
C MET A 126 -7.45 -12.21 0.28
N PRO A 127 -8.14 -12.65 -0.79
CA PRO A 127 -9.60 -12.76 -0.81
C PRO A 127 -10.12 -13.92 0.04
N GLU A 128 -9.28 -14.90 0.35
CA GLU A 128 -9.65 -16.11 1.07
C GLU A 128 -9.12 -16.10 2.51
N ILE A 129 -9.82 -16.82 3.37
CA ILE A 129 -9.38 -17.16 4.71
C ILE A 129 -9.70 -18.63 4.99
N LYS A 130 -8.74 -19.33 5.60
CA LYS A 130 -8.83 -20.74 5.96
C LYS A 130 -8.97 -20.92 7.47
N PHE A 131 -9.93 -21.72 7.90
CA PHE A 131 -10.13 -22.13 9.29
C PHE A 131 -10.00 -23.65 9.45
N GLY A 132 -9.74 -24.10 10.68
CA GLY A 132 -9.70 -25.52 11.02
C GLY A 132 -8.68 -26.30 10.19
N LEU A 133 -7.44 -25.80 10.11
CA LEU A 133 -6.37 -26.40 9.30
C LEU A 133 -6.73 -26.54 7.80
N GLY A 134 -7.55 -25.63 7.28
CA GLY A 134 -7.95 -25.63 5.86
C GLY A 134 -9.23 -26.39 5.55
N GLN A 135 -9.92 -26.94 6.56
CA GLN A 135 -11.21 -27.62 6.37
C GLN A 135 -12.33 -26.67 5.88
N LYS A 136 -12.24 -25.39 6.23
CA LYS A 136 -13.22 -24.38 5.85
C LYS A 136 -12.53 -23.21 5.18
N ILE A 137 -12.98 -22.86 3.98
CA ILE A 137 -12.50 -21.73 3.20
C ILE A 137 -13.66 -20.75 3.04
N TYR A 138 -13.44 -19.50 3.40
CA TYR A 138 -14.42 -18.43 3.21
C TYR A 138 -13.80 -17.28 2.41
N SER A 139 -14.63 -16.58 1.65
CA SER A 139 -14.25 -15.30 1.06
C SER A 139 -14.38 -14.18 2.09
N LYS A 140 -13.36 -13.31 2.19
CA LYS A 140 -13.41 -12.10 3.02
C LYS A 140 -14.47 -11.15 2.47
N TRP A 141 -15.15 -10.44 3.36
CA TRP A 141 -16.36 -9.69 3.02
C TRP A 141 -16.17 -8.64 1.91
N TYR A 142 -15.01 -7.97 1.88
CA TYR A 142 -14.73 -6.91 0.90
C TYR A 142 -14.85 -7.39 -0.56
N THR A 143 -14.63 -8.69 -0.83
CA THR A 143 -14.73 -9.24 -2.19
C THR A 143 -16.14 -9.18 -2.76
N ARG A 144 -17.17 -8.93 -1.93
CA ARG A 144 -18.56 -8.76 -2.38
C ARG A 144 -18.81 -7.43 -3.08
N LEU A 145 -17.96 -6.44 -2.86
CA LEU A 145 -18.10 -5.09 -3.43
C LEU A 145 -17.52 -4.95 -4.84
N PHE A 146 -16.85 -6.00 -5.33
CA PHE A 146 -16.10 -5.96 -6.59
C PHE A 146 -16.42 -7.18 -7.44
N ASP A 147 -16.20 -7.06 -8.75
CA ASP A 147 -16.21 -8.21 -9.64
C ASP A 147 -14.96 -9.07 -9.38
N LYS A 148 -15.19 -10.35 -9.04
CA LYS A 148 -14.13 -11.30 -8.72
C LYS A 148 -13.16 -11.53 -9.88
N ALA A 149 -13.63 -11.40 -11.12
CA ALA A 149 -12.78 -11.67 -12.30
C ALA A 149 -11.72 -10.58 -12.52
N THR A 150 -11.95 -9.36 -12.02
CA THR A 150 -11.12 -8.19 -12.27
C THR A 150 -10.53 -7.59 -10.99
N LEU A 151 -10.86 -8.16 -9.84
CA LEU A 151 -10.38 -7.70 -8.55
C LEU A 151 -8.89 -8.03 -8.36
N THR A 152 -8.07 -6.98 -8.33
CA THR A 152 -6.64 -7.03 -8.01
C THR A 152 -6.31 -6.06 -6.87
N GLY A 153 -5.08 -6.10 -6.37
CA GLY A 153 -4.56 -5.08 -5.45
C GLY A 153 -4.68 -3.66 -6.04
N SER A 154 -4.37 -3.48 -7.33
CA SER A 154 -4.50 -2.17 -7.99
C SER A 154 -5.96 -1.68 -8.09
N THR A 155 -6.93 -2.59 -8.27
CA THR A 155 -8.36 -2.27 -8.26
C THR A 155 -8.76 -1.67 -6.91
N LEU A 156 -8.25 -2.23 -5.81
CA LEU A 156 -8.48 -1.70 -4.46
C LEU A 156 -7.81 -0.34 -4.26
N CYS A 157 -6.58 -0.15 -4.76
CA CYS A 157 -5.88 1.14 -4.68
C CYS A 157 -6.64 2.26 -5.40
N ILE A 158 -7.08 2.02 -6.64
CA ILE A 158 -7.89 2.98 -7.40
C ILE A 158 -9.20 3.27 -6.67
N TYR A 159 -9.89 2.24 -6.18
CA TYR A 159 -11.13 2.42 -5.41
C TYR A 159 -10.92 3.31 -4.18
N ALA A 160 -9.81 3.14 -3.46
CA ALA A 160 -9.46 3.99 -2.32
C ALA A 160 -9.19 5.44 -2.75
N MET A 161 -8.39 5.67 -3.80
CA MET A 161 -8.12 7.02 -4.30
C MET A 161 -9.40 7.75 -4.74
N LYS A 162 -10.35 7.04 -5.35
CA LYS A 162 -11.66 7.60 -5.75
C LYS A 162 -12.51 8.03 -4.55
N ASN A 163 -12.42 7.30 -3.45
CA ASN A 163 -13.34 7.47 -2.33
C ASN A 163 -12.70 8.16 -1.12
N ARG A 164 -11.39 8.43 -1.12
CA ARG A 164 -10.65 9.00 0.02
C ARG A 164 -11.34 10.22 0.62
N ILE A 165 -11.67 11.22 -0.20
CA ILE A 165 -12.33 12.46 0.27
C ILE A 165 -13.66 12.15 0.96
N LYS A 166 -14.49 11.30 0.34
CA LYS A 166 -15.77 10.88 0.93
C LYS A 166 -15.57 10.13 2.25
N TRP A 167 -14.51 9.35 2.37
CA TRP A 167 -14.18 8.62 3.60
C TRP A 167 -13.67 9.57 4.69
N GLU A 168 -12.79 10.51 4.37
CA GLU A 168 -12.34 11.57 5.29
C GLU A 168 -13.52 12.37 5.82
N ASP A 169 -14.44 12.80 4.95
CA ASP A 169 -15.66 13.52 5.34
C ASP A 169 -16.56 12.68 6.25
N ALA A 170 -16.73 11.39 5.93
CA ALA A 170 -17.51 10.48 6.76
C ALA A 170 -16.86 10.26 8.13
N ILE A 171 -15.53 10.14 8.18
CA ILE A 171 -14.74 10.00 9.41
C ILE A 171 -14.90 11.25 10.28
N ALA A 172 -14.67 12.42 9.70
CA ALA A 172 -14.84 13.70 10.39
C ALA A 172 -16.27 13.83 10.93
N LYS A 173 -17.29 13.54 10.11
CA LYS A 173 -18.69 13.68 10.49
C LYS A 173 -19.09 12.86 11.72
N TRP A 174 -18.56 11.65 11.90
CA TRP A 174 -18.88 10.84 13.09
C TRP A 174 -18.06 11.26 14.31
N GLN A 175 -16.83 11.74 14.14
CA GLN A 175 -15.97 12.18 15.23
C GLN A 175 -16.35 13.58 15.76
N GLN A 176 -16.78 14.48 14.87
CA GLN A 176 -16.98 15.90 15.17
C GLN A 176 -17.86 16.18 16.39
N PRO A 177 -19.03 15.50 16.59
CA PRO A 177 -19.88 15.79 17.75
C PRO A 177 -19.20 15.53 19.10
N ILE A 178 -18.28 14.57 19.16
CA ILE A 178 -17.49 14.27 20.37
C ILE A 178 -16.32 15.24 20.50
N LEU A 179 -15.68 15.60 19.38
CA LEU A 179 -14.57 16.55 19.37
C LEU A 179 -15.00 17.95 19.80
N ASP A 180 -16.17 18.40 19.34
CA ASP A 180 -16.75 19.73 19.64
C ASP A 180 -17.31 19.84 21.07
N ASP A 181 -17.50 18.72 21.77
CA ASP A 181 -17.95 18.73 23.15
C ASP A 181 -16.84 19.27 24.08
N THR A 182 -17.01 20.52 24.51
CA THR A 182 -16.10 21.21 25.43
C THR A 182 -16.21 20.73 26.88
N THR A 183 -17.24 19.95 27.21
CA THR A 183 -17.44 19.40 28.56
C THR A 183 -16.63 18.13 28.78
N THR A 184 -16.23 17.46 27.69
CA THR A 184 -15.43 16.25 27.72
C THR A 184 -13.93 16.59 27.60
N PRO A 185 -13.08 16.15 28.54
CA PRO A 185 -11.63 16.39 28.47
C PRO A 185 -10.96 15.70 27.27
N ASP A 186 -9.93 16.32 26.70
CA ASP A 186 -9.24 15.80 25.51
C ASP A 186 -8.61 14.41 25.71
N TRP A 187 -8.10 14.12 26.92
CA TRP A 187 -7.54 12.80 27.23
C TRP A 187 -8.60 11.69 27.08
N TYR A 188 -9.85 12.00 27.42
CA TYR A 188 -10.95 11.04 27.32
C TYR A 188 -11.34 10.82 25.86
N LYS A 189 -11.42 11.88 25.05
CA LYS A 189 -11.64 11.78 23.59
C LYS A 189 -10.55 10.93 22.93
N SER A 190 -9.30 11.15 23.33
CA SER A 190 -8.16 10.36 22.84
C SER A 190 -8.29 8.88 23.19
N ALA A 191 -8.59 8.54 24.44
CA ALA A 191 -8.82 7.15 24.85
C ALA A 191 -9.99 6.54 24.09
N LEU A 192 -11.13 7.23 24.02
CA LEU A 192 -12.34 6.75 23.36
C LEU A 192 -12.09 6.35 21.90
N PHE A 193 -11.41 7.21 21.11
CA PHE A 193 -11.14 6.90 19.71
C PHE A 193 -10.02 5.88 19.53
N ASN A 194 -8.97 5.93 20.35
CA ASN A 194 -7.85 5.02 20.18
C ASN A 194 -8.21 3.59 20.57
N GLU A 195 -9.11 3.38 21.54
CA GLU A 195 -9.57 2.04 21.93
C GLU A 195 -10.47 1.37 20.87
N THR A 196 -10.93 2.08 19.84
CA THR A 196 -11.72 1.44 18.75
C THR A 196 -10.85 0.64 17.77
N TYR A 197 -9.55 0.49 18.04
CA TYR A 197 -8.65 -0.30 17.19
C TYR A 197 -8.88 -1.82 17.32
N PHE A 198 -9.50 -2.27 18.42
CA PHE A 198 -9.78 -3.67 18.75
C PHE A 198 -11.26 -4.00 18.51
#